data_AF-A0A6C0IU72-F1
#
_entry.id   AF-A0A6C0IU72-F1
#
_cell.length_a   1.000
_cell.length_b   1.000
_cell.length_c   1.000
_cell.angle_alpha   90.00
_cell.angle_beta   90.00
_cell.angle_gamma   90.00
#
_symmetry.space_group_name_H-M   'P 1'
#
loop_
_entity.id
_entity.type
_entity.pdbx_description
1 polymer ?
#
loop_
_entity_poly.entity_id
_entity_poly.type
_entity_poly.pdbx_seq_one_letter_code
_entity_poly.pdbx_strand_id
1 'polypeptide(L)' 'MESQDKKSINIEDMDIKQSLEAIWNMMNRAASKGAFTIDESYILKVLFSKVSKSIPEEKSSTDV' A
#
# COMPACT_ATOMS: atom_id res chain seq x y z
N MET A 1 -11.38 1.12 29.86
CA MET A 1 -10.77 0.20 28.89
C MET A 1 -10.04 1.05 27.87
N GLU A 2 -8.73 0.86 27.80
CA GLU A 2 -7.78 1.73 27.10
C GLU A 2 -8.12 1.81 25.60
N SER A 3 -8.22 3.05 25.13
CA SER A 3 -8.31 3.41 23.73
C SER A 3 -7.07 2.88 23.02
N GLN A 4 -7.20 1.82 22.23
CA GLN A 4 -6.11 1.37 21.36
C GLN A 4 -5.77 2.52 20.42
N ASP A 5 -4.60 3.11 20.65
CA ASP A 5 -3.99 4.11 19.80
C ASP A 5 -4.12 3.69 18.35
N LYS A 6 -4.98 4.41 17.61
CA LYS A 6 -4.85 4.50 16.16
C LYS A 6 -3.52 5.20 15.93
N LYS A 7 -2.41 4.44 15.92
CA LYS A 7 -1.14 4.89 15.36
C LYS A 7 -1.49 5.44 13.99
N SER A 8 -1.48 6.77 13.86
CA SER A 8 -1.57 7.45 12.59
C SER A 8 -0.37 6.98 11.79
N ILE A 9 -0.59 5.96 10.95
CA ILE A 9 0.45 5.46 10.06
C ILE A 9 0.71 6.63 9.11
N ASN A 10 1.87 7.26 9.24
CA ASN A 10 2.26 8.32 8.34
C ASN A 10 2.70 7.71 7.00
N ILE A 11 1.69 7.34 6.20
CA ILE A 11 1.81 6.64 4.92
C ILE A 11 2.48 7.48 3.84
N GLU A 12 2.52 8.81 4.00
CA GLU A 12 3.13 9.71 3.02
C GLU A 12 4.66 9.62 3.05
N ASP A 13 5.24 9.41 4.23
CA ASP A 13 6.70 9.39 4.45
C ASP A 13 7.34 8.00 4.29
N MET A 14 6.55 6.95 4.03
CA MET A 14 7.07 5.58 3.85
C MET A 14 7.91 5.45 2.58
N ASP A 15 9.12 4.89 2.64
CA ASP A 15 9.86 4.56 1.42
C ASP A 15 9.17 3.42 0.62
N ILE A 16 9.67 3.12 -0.59
CA ILE A 16 9.07 2.09 -1.46
C ILE A 16 9.09 0.70 -0.82
N LYS A 17 10.16 0.36 -0.09
CA LYS A 17 10.30 -0.94 0.58
C LYS A 17 9.29 -1.07 1.72
N GLN A 18 9.20 -0.05 2.56
CA GLN A 18 8.22 0.06 3.64
C GLN A 18 6.78 0.00 3.10
N SER A 19 6.54 0.64 1.96
CA SER A 19 5.23 0.61 1.28
C SER A 19 4.85 -0.81 0.83
N LEU A 20 5.80 -1.57 0.26
CA LEU A 20 5.60 -2.96 -0.14
C LEU A 20 5.35 -3.88 1.06
N GLU A 21 6.13 -3.73 2.13
CA GLU A 21 5.94 -4.49 3.37
C GLU A 21 4.56 -4.20 4.00
N ALA A 22 4.13 -2.94 3.99
CA ALA A 22 2.81 -2.54 4.47
C ALA A 22 1.68 -3.17 3.64
N ILE A 23 1.77 -3.15 2.31
CA ILE A 23 0.82 -3.81 1.41
C ILE A 23 0.71 -5.30 1.73
N TRP A 24 1.85 -5.99 1.84
CA TRP A 24 1.90 -7.42 2.15
C TRP A 24 1.20 -7.76 3.48
N ASN A 25 1.50 -7.00 4.52
CA ASN A 25 0.90 -7.20 5.84
C ASN A 25 -0.61 -6.95 5.82
N MET A 26 -1.06 -5.92 5.11
CA MET A 26 -2.49 -5.62 4.97
C MET A 26 -3.23 -6.72 4.21
N MET A 27 -2.65 -7.23 3.12
CA MET A 27 -3.23 -8.35 2.37
C MET A 27 -3.39 -9.60 3.24
N ASN A 28 -2.37 -9.99 3.98
CA ASN A 28 -2.43 -11.16 4.87
C ASN A 28 -3.45 -10.97 6.00
N ARG A 29 -3.55 -9.77 6.56
CA ARG A 29 -4.58 -9.44 7.55
C ARG A 29 -5.98 -9.56 6.96
N ALA A 30 -6.23 -9.01 5.77
CA ALA A 30 -7.52 -9.13 5.11
C ALA A 30 -7.85 -10.55 4.70
N ALA A 31 -6.86 -11.38 4.33
CA ALA A 31 -7.07 -12.80 4.05
C ALA A 31 -7.71 -13.54 5.25
N SER A 32 -7.38 -13.15 6.48
CA SER A 32 -8.01 -13.70 7.69
C SER A 32 -9.41 -13.15 8.01
N LYS A 33 -9.77 -11.97 7.48
CA LYS A 33 -11.05 -11.28 7.76
C LYS A 33 -12.05 -11.32 6.59
N GLY A 34 -11.58 -11.69 5.40
CA GLY A 34 -12.36 -11.75 4.16
C GLY A 34 -12.59 -10.41 3.45
N ALA A 35 -12.25 -9.27 4.06
CA ALA A 35 -12.44 -7.95 3.48
C ALA A 35 -11.49 -6.90 4.07
N PHE A 36 -11.29 -5.80 3.34
CA PHE A 36 -10.70 -4.56 3.83
C PHE A 36 -11.79 -3.60 4.29
N THR A 37 -11.51 -2.80 5.31
CA THR A 37 -12.33 -1.61 5.61
C THR A 37 -12.15 -0.53 4.53
N ILE A 38 -12.99 0.50 4.54
CA ILE A 38 -12.86 1.66 3.65
C ILE A 38 -11.50 2.35 3.86
N ASP A 39 -11.10 2.54 5.11
CA ASP A 39 -9.81 3.14 5.47
C ASP A 39 -8.63 2.31 4.95
N GLU A 40 -8.68 0.98 5.16
CA GLU A 40 -7.64 0.06 4.66
C GLU A 40 -7.57 0.07 3.13
N SER A 41 -8.71 0.15 2.46
CA SER A 41 -8.79 0.25 1.00
C SER A 41 -8.17 1.55 0.48
N TYR A 42 -8.41 2.67 1.17
CA TYR A 42 -7.79 3.96 0.85
C TYR A 42 -6.28 3.93 1.02
N ILE A 43 -5.80 3.38 2.14
CA ILE A 43 -4.37 3.22 2.42
C ILE A 43 -3.70 2.37 1.32
N LEU A 44 -4.30 1.24 0.94
CA LEU A 44 -3.80 0.41 -0.15
C LEU A 44 -3.69 1.17 -1.47
N LYS A 45 -4.72 1.96 -1.83
CA LYS A 45 -4.69 2.79 -3.03
C LYS A 45 -3.49 3.74 -3.05
N VAL A 46 -3.22 4.42 -1.93
CA VAL A 46 -2.09 5.35 -1.80
C VAL A 46 -0.77 4.62 -1.97
N LEU A 47 -0.57 3.51 -1.24
CA LEU A 47 0.67 2.75 -1.29
C LEU A 47 0.93 2.12 -2.67
N PHE A 48 -0.10 1.53 -3.30
CA PHE A 48 0.00 1.01 -4.67
C PHE A 48 0.36 2.12 -5.66
N SER A 49 -0.30 3.27 -5.57
CA SER A 49 0.00 4.41 -6.46
C SER A 49 1.45 4.88 -6.32
N LYS A 50 1.99 4.86 -5.09
CA LYS A 50 3.38 5.23 -4.82
C LYS A 50 4.36 4.23 -5.44
N VAL A 51 4.11 2.94 -5.25
CA VAL A 51 4.93 1.86 -5.82
C VAL A 51 4.85 1.89 -7.35
N SER A 52 3.67 2.00 -7.95
CA SER A 52 3.51 2.04 -9.42
C SER A 52 4.27 3.19 -10.06
N LYS A 53 4.27 4.38 -9.45
CA LYS A 53 5.05 5.53 -9.94
C LYS A 53 6.56 5.34 -9.87
N SER A 54 7.05 4.42 -9.03
CA SER A 54 8.48 4.11 -8.91
C SER A 54 8.97 3.12 -9.96
N ILE A 55 8.04 2.43 -10.65
CA ILE A 55 8.37 1.50 -11.73
C ILE A 55 8.48 2.32 -13.01
N PRO A 56 9.65 2.34 -13.68
CA PRO A 56 9.78 3.00 -14.97
C PRO A 56 8.85 2.32 -15.98
N GLU A 57 8.05 3.08 -16.71
CA GLU A 57 7.34 2.52 -17.85
C GLU A 57 8.40 2.04 -18.87
N GLU A 58 8.41 0.74 -19.16
CA GLU A 58 9.16 0.24 -20.31
C GLU A 58 8.59 0.94 -21.55
N LYS A 59 9.36 1.89 -22.10
CA LYS A 59 9.11 2.35 -23.46
C LYS A 59 9.29 1.13 -24.35
N SER A 60 8.19 0.53 -24.78
CA SER A 60 8.20 -0.43 -25.87
C SER A 60 8.71 0.30 -27.11
N SER A 61 10.03 0.27 -27.32
CA SER A 61 10.66 0.66 -28.56
C SER A 61 10.27 -0.36 -29.61
N THR A 62 9.12 -0.17 -30.24
CA THR A 62 8.75 -0.86 -31.48
C THR A 62 8.71 0.18 -32.58
N ASP A 63 9.88 0.67 -32.94
CA ASP A 63 10.17 1.27 -34.24
C ASP A 63 11.03 0.25 -35.00
N VAL A 64 10.39 -0.66 -35.73
CA VAL A 64 10.96 -1.38 -36.89
C VAL A 64 9.88 -1.49 -37.95
#